data_AF-A0A848PWQ6-F1
#
_entry.id   AF-A0A848PWQ6-F1
#
_cell.length_a   1.000
_cell.length_b   1.000
_cell.length_c   1.000
_cell.angle_alpha   90.00
_cell.angle_beta   90.00
_cell.angle_gamma   90.00
#
_symmetry.space_group_name_H-M   'P 1'
#
loop_
_entity.id
_entity.type
_entity.pdbx_description
1 polymer ?
#
loop_
_entity_poly.entity_id
_entity_poly.type
_entity_poly.pdbx_seq_one_letter_code
_entity_poly.pdbx_strand_id
1 'polypeptide(L)'
;MAKKYVYNFKEAHGLGKELLGGKGAGLAEMTHIGISIPQGFTVTTEACTLYYESGKKLPDYLVKEITDAIHGIEKETGKIFGGSHNPLLVSVRSGARASMPGMMDTILNLGLNDKTVESMAKETNNERFAYDCYRRFIVMFSN
;
A
#
# COMPACT_ATOMS: atom_id res chain seq x y z
N MET A 1 2.60 25.15 8.15
CA MET A 1 2.24 23.75 8.46
C MET A 1 3.22 22.85 7.73
N ALA A 2 3.67 21.76 8.35
CA ALA A 2 4.50 20.78 7.64
C ALA A 2 3.70 20.16 6.48
N LYS A 3 4.36 19.96 5.34
CA LYS A 3 3.74 19.40 4.13
C LYS A 3 3.48 17.90 4.36
N LYS A 4 2.29 17.41 4.02
CA LYS A 4 1.86 16.01 4.18
C LYS A 4 2.04 15.27 2.86
N TYR A 5 2.56 14.05 2.92
CA TYR A 5 2.94 13.25 1.75
C TYR A 5 2.18 11.92 1.63
N VAL A 6 1.48 11.50 2.69
CA VAL A 6 0.69 10.27 2.70
C VAL A 6 -0.76 10.57 3.04
N TYR A 7 -1.69 10.13 2.20
CA TYR A 7 -3.12 10.39 2.39
C TYR A 7 -3.93 9.09 2.37
N ASN A 8 -4.72 8.85 3.41
CA ASN A 8 -5.70 7.75 3.40
C ASN A 8 -6.79 8.02 2.36
N PHE A 9 -7.36 6.97 1.76
CA PHE A 9 -8.40 7.18 0.74
C PHE A 9 -9.60 8.00 1.24
N LYS A 10 -9.95 7.87 2.54
CA LYS A 10 -11.04 8.61 3.19
C LYS A 10 -10.82 10.13 3.28
N GLU A 11 -9.56 10.59 3.27
CA GLU A 11 -9.21 12.03 3.38
C GLU A 11 -8.64 12.61 2.09
N ALA A 12 -8.51 11.79 1.04
CA ALA A 12 -7.82 12.16 -0.19
C ALA A 12 -8.76 12.73 -1.28
N HIS A 13 -10.07 12.70 -1.07
CA HIS A 13 -11.04 13.20 -2.04
C HIS A 13 -10.85 14.70 -2.31
N GLY A 14 -10.90 15.10 -3.58
CA GLY A 14 -10.72 16.49 -4.00
C GLY A 14 -9.26 16.96 -4.14
N LEU A 15 -8.26 16.17 -3.73
CA LEU A 15 -6.83 16.56 -3.86
C LEU A 15 -6.30 16.48 -5.31
N GLY A 16 -7.02 15.79 -6.19
CA GLY A 16 -6.74 15.75 -7.63
C GLY A 16 -5.67 14.75 -8.07
N LYS A 17 -5.65 14.49 -9.38
CA LYS A 17 -4.73 13.53 -10.02
C LYS A 17 -3.28 14.00 -10.06
N GLU A 18 -3.04 15.30 -9.91
CA GLU A 18 -1.71 15.88 -9.85
C GLU A 18 -0.94 15.37 -8.64
N LEU A 19 -1.60 15.35 -7.47
CA LEU A 19 -0.99 14.97 -6.21
C LEU A 19 -1.04 13.45 -5.98
N LEU A 20 -2.17 12.81 -6.32
CA LEU A 20 -2.43 11.40 -5.99
C LEU A 20 -2.14 10.42 -7.13
N GLY A 21 -1.89 10.93 -8.34
CA GLY A 21 -1.95 10.13 -9.56
C GLY A 21 -3.37 9.67 -9.91
N GLY A 22 -3.52 9.07 -11.09
CA GLY A 22 -4.83 8.62 -11.58
C GLY A 22 -5.48 7.53 -10.73
N LYS A 23 -4.70 6.56 -10.23
CA LYS A 23 -5.19 5.46 -9.39
C LYS A 23 -5.56 5.93 -7.98
N GLY A 24 -4.69 6.71 -7.33
CA GLY A 24 -4.95 7.23 -5.99
C GLY A 24 -6.19 8.14 -5.96
N ALA A 25 -6.33 9.03 -6.93
CA ALA A 25 -7.53 9.87 -7.08
C ALA A 25 -8.80 9.03 -7.31
N GLY A 26 -8.72 7.96 -8.10
CA GLY A 26 -9.85 7.05 -8.31
C GLY A 26 -10.26 6.29 -7.04
N LEU A 27 -9.30 5.83 -6.24
CA LEU A 27 -9.57 5.14 -4.97
C LEU A 27 -10.19 6.10 -3.93
N ALA A 28 -9.72 7.35 -3.90
CA ALA A 28 -10.31 8.39 -3.07
C ALA A 28 -11.76 8.71 -3.49
N GLU A 29 -12.02 8.81 -4.79
CA GLU A 29 -13.37 9.02 -5.34
C GLU A 29 -14.31 7.86 -4.96
N MET A 30 -13.89 6.62 -5.21
CA MET A 30 -14.67 5.42 -4.87
C MET A 30 -15.01 5.37 -3.38
N THR A 31 -14.06 5.73 -2.52
CA THR A 31 -14.27 5.80 -1.07
C THR A 31 -15.27 6.90 -0.71
N HIS A 32 -15.17 8.07 -1.34
CA HIS A 32 -16.05 9.21 -1.07
C HIS A 32 -17.51 8.92 -1.44
N ILE A 33 -17.75 8.26 -2.58
CA ILE A 33 -19.11 7.89 -3.03
C ILE A 33 -19.65 6.63 -2.33
N GLY A 34 -18.93 6.08 -1.35
CA GLY A 34 -19.39 4.97 -0.52
C GLY A 34 -19.23 3.58 -1.12
N ILE A 35 -18.41 3.40 -2.16
CA ILE A 35 -18.10 2.06 -2.66
C ILE A 35 -17.23 1.35 -1.62
N SER A 36 -17.62 0.13 -1.26
CA SER A 36 -16.84 -0.72 -0.37
C SER A 36 -15.56 -1.18 -1.07
N ILE A 37 -14.44 -0.52 -0.78
CA ILE A 37 -13.11 -0.90 -1.24
C ILE A 37 -12.21 -1.26 -0.03
N PRO A 38 -11.16 -2.07 -0.22
CA PRO A 38 -10.15 -2.28 0.82
C PRO A 38 -9.52 -0.96 1.28
N GLN A 39 -9.27 -0.84 2.58
CA GLN A 39 -8.61 0.35 3.15
C GLN A 39 -7.18 0.49 2.63
N GLY A 40 -6.73 1.73 2.51
CA GLY A 40 -5.40 2.05 2.02
C GLY A 40 -5.10 3.54 2.00
N PHE A 41 -3.90 3.85 1.54
CA PHE A 41 -3.39 5.21 1.41
C PHE A 41 -2.61 5.38 0.10
N THR A 42 -2.42 6.64 -0.28
CA THR A 42 -1.60 7.07 -1.41
C THR A 42 -0.39 7.84 -0.89
N VAL A 43 0.80 7.45 -1.34
CA VAL A 43 2.02 8.26 -1.23
C VAL A 43 2.06 9.18 -2.44
N THR A 44 2.14 10.50 -2.22
CA THR A 44 1.91 11.49 -3.27
C THR A 44 3.00 11.51 -4.35
N THR A 45 2.68 12.09 -5.50
CA THR A 45 3.66 12.40 -6.56
C THR A 45 4.76 13.33 -6.06
N GLU A 46 4.45 14.26 -5.17
CA GLU A 46 5.43 15.15 -4.54
C GLU A 46 6.40 14.41 -3.61
N ALA A 47 5.98 13.30 -2.99
CA ALA A 47 6.87 12.43 -2.22
C ALA A 47 7.90 11.75 -3.14
N CYS A 48 7.52 11.44 -4.38
CA CYS A 48 8.44 10.95 -5.40
C CYS A 48 9.46 12.03 -5.78
N THR A 49 9.04 13.27 -6.00
CA THR A 49 9.96 14.41 -6.22
C THR A 49 10.93 14.58 -5.06
N LEU A 50 10.42 14.57 -3.83
CA LEU A 50 11.21 14.67 -2.61
C LEU A 50 12.28 13.57 -2.52
N TYR A 51 11.94 12.33 -2.88
CA TYR A 51 12.90 11.23 -2.94
C TYR A 51 14.07 11.52 -3.88
N TYR A 52 13.79 12.06 -5.07
CA TYR A 52 14.84 12.45 -6.03
C TYR A 52 15.68 13.63 -5.53
N GLU A 53 15.04 14.66 -4.99
CA GLU A 53 15.72 15.84 -4.41
C GLU A 53 16.59 15.47 -3.20
N SER A 54 16.20 14.44 -2.44
CA SER A 54 16.94 13.90 -1.30
C SER A 54 18.07 12.93 -1.71
N GLY A 55 18.46 12.92 -2.99
CA GLY A 55 19.51 12.04 -3.49
C GLY A 55 19.11 10.57 -3.54
N LYS A 56 17.85 10.29 -3.89
CA LYS A 56 17.25 8.95 -3.91
C LYS A 56 17.24 8.29 -2.53
N LYS A 57 16.94 9.09 -1.50
CA LYS A 57 16.75 8.61 -0.13
C LYS A 57 15.38 9.04 0.37
N LEU A 58 14.77 8.19 1.19
CA LEU A 58 13.51 8.53 1.86
C LEU A 58 13.84 9.26 3.16
N PRO A 59 13.38 10.50 3.35
CA PRO A 59 13.54 11.19 4.62
C PRO A 59 12.78 10.49 5.75
N ASP A 60 13.30 10.54 6.98
CA ASP A 60 12.71 9.85 8.14
C ASP A 60 11.25 10.23 8.40
N TYR A 61 10.88 11.49 8.16
CA TYR A 61 9.50 11.94 8.33
C TYR A 61 8.55 11.30 7.31
N LEU A 62 9.00 11.05 6.08
CA LEU A 62 8.19 10.37 5.06
C LEU A 62 8.02 8.89 5.42
N VAL A 63 9.09 8.24 5.90
CA VAL A 63 9.01 6.87 6.41
C VAL A 63 8.02 6.80 7.56
N LYS A 64 8.07 7.75 8.50
CA LYS A 64 7.14 7.84 9.62
C LYS A 64 5.69 8.01 9.15
N GLU A 65 5.41 8.89 8.18
CA GLU A 65 4.05 9.05 7.65
C GLU A 65 3.50 7.76 7.02
N ILE A 66 4.35 7.00 6.31
CA ILE A 66 3.98 5.70 5.74
C ILE A 66 3.67 4.70 6.85
N THR A 67 4.54 4.61 7.87
CA THR A 67 4.34 3.72 9.02
C THR A 67 3.07 4.07 9.80
N ASP A 68 2.81 5.36 10.04
CA ASP A 68 1.60 5.82 10.71
C ASP A 68 0.34 5.46 9.91
N ALA A 69 0.39 5.53 8.57
CA ALA A 69 -0.72 5.12 7.72
C ALA A 69 -0.95 3.60 7.73
N ILE A 70 0.11 2.79 7.78
CA ILE A 70 0.00 1.33 7.97
C ILE A 70 -0.68 1.03 9.32
N HIS A 71 -0.23 1.65 10.41
CA HIS A 71 -0.87 1.51 11.72
C HIS A 71 -2.35 1.94 11.72
N GLY A 72 -2.72 2.92 10.88
CA GLY A 72 -4.11 3.29 10.64
C GLY A 72 -4.93 2.12 10.07
N ILE A 73 -4.41 1.45 9.04
CA ILE A 73 -5.05 0.27 8.44
C ILE A 73 -5.15 -0.88 9.45
N GLU A 74 -4.10 -1.13 10.24
CA GLU A 74 -4.12 -2.17 11.28
C GLU A 74 -5.25 -1.94 12.29
N LYS A 75 -5.41 -0.70 12.78
CA LYS A 75 -6.49 -0.33 13.71
C LYS A 75 -7.88 -0.56 13.11
N GLU A 76 -8.06 -0.23 11.84
CA GLU A 76 -9.37 -0.37 11.17
C GLU A 76 -9.71 -1.83 10.85
N THR A 77 -8.71 -2.64 10.53
CA THR A 77 -8.92 -4.03 10.07
C THR A 77 -8.78 -5.06 11.18
N GLY A 78 -8.16 -4.70 12.31
CA GLY A 78 -7.77 -5.64 13.38
C GLY A 78 -6.67 -6.62 12.96
N LYS A 79 -5.96 -6.32 11.87
CA LYS A 79 -4.84 -7.12 11.34
C LYS A 79 -3.51 -6.44 11.66
N ILE A 80 -2.43 -7.21 11.75
CA ILE A 80 -1.10 -6.66 12.08
C ILE A 80 -0.12 -6.94 10.95
N PHE A 81 0.55 -5.91 10.46
CA PHE A 81 1.56 -6.00 9.42
C PHE A 81 2.79 -6.73 9.95
N GLY A 82 3.09 -7.89 9.35
CA GLY A 82 4.12 -8.80 9.86
C GLY A 82 3.72 -9.59 11.13
N GLY A 83 2.46 -9.53 11.56
CA GLY A 83 1.96 -10.25 12.74
C GLY A 83 1.82 -11.76 12.53
N SER A 84 2.04 -12.56 13.58
CA SER A 84 1.93 -14.03 13.56
C SER A 84 0.50 -14.57 13.74
N HIS A 85 -0.47 -13.68 13.89
CA HIS A 85 -1.91 -13.97 13.94
C HIS A 85 -2.64 -12.84 13.22
N ASN A 86 -3.57 -13.17 12.34
CA ASN A 86 -4.33 -12.29 11.46
C ASN A 86 -3.42 -11.28 10.72
N PRO A 87 -2.46 -11.75 9.89
CA PRO A 87 -1.48 -10.88 9.25
C PRO A 87 -2.15 -9.89 8.30
N LEU A 88 -1.73 -8.62 8.38
CA LEU A 88 -2.06 -7.62 7.37
C LEU A 88 -1.15 -7.81 6.16
N LEU A 89 -1.76 -8.07 5.00
CA LEU A 89 -1.09 -8.10 3.71
C LEU A 89 -1.56 -6.91 2.89
N VAL A 90 -0.63 -6.26 2.19
CA VAL A 90 -0.92 -5.09 1.36
C VAL A 90 -0.52 -5.33 -0.09
N SER A 91 -1.13 -4.54 -0.99
CA SER A 91 -0.66 -4.41 -2.36
C SER A 91 -0.03 -3.04 -2.56
N VAL A 92 1.11 -2.99 -3.24
CA VAL A 92 1.79 -1.73 -3.62
C VAL A 92 1.63 -1.57 -5.12
N ARG A 93 1.01 -0.46 -5.54
CA ARG A 93 0.66 -0.21 -6.94
C ARG A 93 1.10 1.18 -7.32
N SER A 94 2.01 1.28 -8.28
CA SER A 94 2.44 2.58 -8.80
C SER A 94 1.28 3.26 -9.56
N GLY A 95 1.22 4.59 -9.47
CA GLY A 95 0.21 5.42 -10.12
C GLY A 95 0.76 6.81 -10.42
N ALA A 96 0.92 7.13 -11.70
CA ALA A 96 1.32 8.46 -12.14
C ALA A 96 0.10 9.35 -12.45
N ARG A 97 0.35 10.65 -12.66
CA ARG A 97 -0.63 11.63 -13.15
C ARG A 97 -1.29 11.17 -14.45
N ALA A 98 -0.47 10.74 -15.41
CA ALA A 98 -0.89 10.18 -16.68
C ALA A 98 -0.88 8.64 -16.63
N SER A 99 -1.82 8.01 -17.33
CA SER A 99 -1.84 6.54 -17.44
C SER A 99 -0.64 6.07 -18.25
N MET A 100 0.13 5.13 -17.69
CA MET A 100 1.24 4.47 -18.38
C MET A 100 0.99 2.95 -18.36
N PRO A 101 0.21 2.41 -19.31
CA PRO A 101 -0.03 0.97 -19.41
C PRO A 101 1.28 0.22 -19.63
N GLY A 102 1.53 -0.85 -18.87
CA GLY A 102 2.70 -1.73 -19.04
C GLY A 102 4.01 -1.23 -18.43
N MET A 103 4.06 -0.03 -17.82
CA MET A 103 5.30 0.53 -17.25
C MET A 103 5.32 0.62 -15.71
N MET A 104 4.32 0.05 -15.03
CA MET A 104 4.06 0.33 -13.62
C MET A 104 3.91 -0.96 -12.82
N ASP A 105 4.83 -1.17 -11.86
CA ASP A 105 4.87 -2.35 -11.02
C ASP A 105 3.67 -2.43 -10.08
N THR A 106 3.20 -3.66 -9.88
CA THR A 106 2.24 -4.04 -8.87
C THR A 106 2.81 -5.20 -8.08
N ILE A 107 2.97 -5.01 -6.78
CA ILE A 107 3.38 -6.06 -5.85
C ILE A 107 2.15 -6.44 -5.04
N LEU A 108 1.82 -7.73 -5.01
CA LEU A 108 0.74 -8.29 -4.23
C LEU A 108 1.32 -9.06 -3.04
N ASN A 109 0.51 -9.24 -1.98
CA ASN A 109 0.82 -10.03 -0.81
C ASN A 109 2.08 -9.57 -0.03
N LEU A 110 2.40 -8.27 -0.11
CA LEU A 110 3.49 -7.70 0.69
C LEU A 110 3.13 -7.81 2.17
N GLY A 111 4.05 -8.38 2.95
CA GLY A 111 3.82 -8.78 4.35
C GLY A 111 3.99 -10.29 4.57
N LEU A 112 4.05 -11.08 3.50
CA LEU A 112 4.39 -12.50 3.59
C LEU A 112 5.88 -12.74 3.92
N ASN A 113 6.12 -13.64 4.87
CA ASN A 113 7.40 -14.21 5.26
C ASN A 113 7.15 -15.62 5.84
N ASP A 114 8.22 -16.32 6.23
CA ASP A 114 8.15 -17.68 6.78
C ASP A 114 7.16 -17.84 7.95
N LYS A 115 6.95 -16.80 8.76
CA LYS A 115 6.00 -16.83 9.88
C LYS A 115 4.57 -16.47 9.46
N THR A 116 4.41 -15.44 8.63
CA THR A 116 3.08 -14.95 8.25
C THR A 116 2.41 -15.86 7.21
N VAL A 117 3.17 -16.61 6.40
CA VAL A 117 2.63 -17.63 5.49
C VAL A 117 1.97 -18.79 6.24
N GLU A 118 2.57 -19.26 7.33
CA GLU A 118 1.97 -20.28 8.19
C GLU A 118 0.68 -19.78 8.86
N SER A 119 0.66 -18.50 9.24
CA SER A 119 -0.50 -17.85 9.85
C SER A 119 -1.66 -17.78 8.84
N MET A 120 -1.36 -17.36 7.61
CA MET A 120 -2.31 -17.33 6.50
C MET A 120 -2.83 -18.73 6.15
N ALA A 121 -1.97 -19.75 6.14
CA ALA A 121 -2.36 -21.14 5.89
C ALA A 121 -3.41 -21.63 6.90
N LYS A 122 -3.20 -21.32 8.19
CA LYS A 122 -4.12 -21.68 9.28
C LYS A 122 -5.45 -20.94 9.16
N GLU A 123 -5.43 -19.63 8.93
CA GLU A 123 -6.64 -18.81 8.84
C GLU A 123 -7.52 -19.14 7.64
N THR A 124 -6.89 -19.48 6.52
CA THR A 124 -7.61 -19.83 5.29
C THR A 124 -7.96 -21.32 5.21
N ASN A 125 -7.47 -22.13 6.16
CA ASN A 125 -7.51 -23.59 6.13
C ASN A 125 -7.04 -24.14 4.76
N ASN A 126 -6.01 -23.52 4.19
CA ASN A 126 -5.56 -23.79 2.83
C ASN A 126 -4.06 -23.50 2.67
N GLU A 127 -3.25 -24.48 3.06
CA GLU A 127 -1.78 -24.42 2.97
C GLU A 127 -1.30 -24.18 1.54
N ARG A 128 -1.87 -24.89 0.56
CA ARG A 128 -1.52 -24.72 -0.85
C ARG A 128 -1.70 -23.27 -1.30
N PHE A 129 -2.82 -22.63 -0.92
CA PHE A 129 -3.09 -21.24 -1.26
C PHE A 129 -2.06 -20.29 -0.64
N ALA A 130 -1.77 -20.45 0.66
CA ALA A 130 -0.81 -19.59 1.35
C ALA A 130 0.59 -19.66 0.72
N TYR A 131 1.10 -20.86 0.45
CA TYR A 131 2.41 -21.03 -0.18
C TYR A 131 2.41 -20.66 -1.68
N ASP A 132 1.29 -20.77 -2.39
CA ASP A 132 1.15 -20.23 -3.75
C ASP A 132 1.24 -18.69 -3.75
N CYS A 133 0.60 -18.04 -2.78
CA CYS A 133 0.73 -16.59 -2.57
C CYS A 133 2.16 -16.21 -2.20
N TYR A 134 2.82 -16.99 -1.34
CA TYR A 134 4.17 -16.70 -0.87
C TYR A 134 5.21 -16.82 -1.99
N ARG A 135 5.19 -17.91 -2.77
CA ARG A 135 6.10 -18.05 -3.93
C ARG A 135 5.87 -16.95 -4.96
N ARG A 136 4.62 -16.53 -5.20
CA ARG A 136 4.29 -15.44 -6.13
C ARG A 136 4.79 -14.09 -5.61
N PHE A 137 4.64 -13.84 -4.30
CA PHE A 137 5.19 -12.65 -3.67
C PHE A 137 6.70 -12.55 -3.88
N ILE A 138 7.44 -13.63 -3.59
CA ILE A 138 8.90 -13.65 -3.75
C ILE A 138 9.30 -13.33 -5.20
N VAL A 139 8.65 -13.96 -6.19
CA VAL A 139 8.91 -13.69 -7.61
C VAL A 139 8.56 -12.25 -7.99
N MET A 140 7.40 -11.76 -7.58
CA MET A 140 6.96 -10.38 -7.89
C MET A 140 7.81 -9.31 -7.21
N PHE A 141 8.35 -9.59 -6.03
CA PHE A 141 9.17 -8.65 -5.26
C PHE A 141 10.64 -8.62 -5.70
N SER A 142 11.14 -9.72 -6.27
CA SER A 142 12.55 -9.86 -6.66
C SER A 142 12.85 -9.48 -8.12
N ASN A 143 11.84 -9.47 -8.99
CA ASN A 143 11.95 -9.01 -10.38
C ASN A 143 12.11 -7.48 -10.46
#